data_AF-A0A2R6H4H9-F1
#
_entry.id   AF-A0A2R6H4H9-F1
#
_cell.length_a   1.000
_cell.length_b   1.000
_cell.length_c   1.000
_cell.angle_alpha   90.00
_cell.angle_beta   90.00
_cell.angle_gamma   90.00
#
_symmetry.space_group_name_H-M   'P 1'
#
loop_
_entity.id
_entity.type
_entity.pdbx_description
1 polymer ?
#
loop_
_entity_poly.entity_id
_entity_poly.type
_entity_poly.pdbx_seq_one_letter_code
_entity_poly.pdbx_strand_id
1 'polypeptide(L)'
;MSLTANPYTTSISRSSATGTWPALSRAERDRLEGRIGDRVVAIEHFGSTSVPGLAATPIIDICPVVPAMDAACACKPAMLDLGYRFSAEREDWLAFERRDDADQQYSVRFHPLGSTRLERVLIFRDYLRDHPHARKHLRDRQALRGGRSPRGHRRV
;
A
#
# COMPACT_ATOMS: atom_id res chain seq x y z
N MET A 1 -26.81 19.92 9.30
CA MET A 1 -26.00 18.68 9.41
C MET A 1 -24.79 18.82 8.51
N SER A 2 -23.65 19.20 9.08
CA SER A 2 -22.42 19.44 8.32
C SER A 2 -21.78 18.11 7.94
N LEU A 3 -21.58 17.87 6.65
CA LEU A 3 -20.77 16.77 6.14
C LEU A 3 -19.31 17.10 6.46
N THR A 4 -18.77 16.52 7.53
CA THR A 4 -17.32 16.49 7.75
C THR A 4 -16.68 15.75 6.59
N ALA A 5 -15.85 16.44 5.81
CA ALA A 5 -15.00 15.83 4.81
C ALA A 5 -14.20 14.70 5.47
N ASN A 6 -14.15 13.53 4.83
CA ASN A 6 -13.31 12.43 5.27
C ASN A 6 -11.84 12.92 5.32
N PRO A 7 -11.19 12.96 6.51
CA PRO A 7 -9.82 13.48 6.63
C PRO A 7 -8.77 12.64 5.88
N TYR A 8 -9.18 11.50 5.30
CA TYR A 8 -8.34 10.65 4.46
C TYR A 8 -8.46 10.94 2.96
N THR A 9 -9.39 11.82 2.55
CA THR A 9 -9.53 12.24 1.15
C THR A 9 -8.70 13.49 0.87
N THR A 10 -7.37 13.35 0.87
CA THR A 10 -6.45 14.39 0.38
C THR A 10 -6.23 14.23 -1.13
N SER A 11 -5.98 15.32 -1.85
CA SER A 11 -5.52 15.28 -3.24
C SER A 11 -4.14 14.61 -3.31
N ILE A 12 -4.10 13.33 -3.70
CA ILE A 12 -2.86 12.55 -3.74
C ILE A 12 -2.14 12.79 -5.07
N SER A 13 -1.08 13.59 -5.04
CA SER A 13 -0.22 13.82 -6.20
C SER A 13 0.92 12.80 -6.24
N ARG A 14 1.28 12.33 -7.43
CA ARG A 14 2.41 11.40 -7.59
C ARG A 14 3.73 12.11 -7.37
N SER A 15 4.69 11.46 -6.73
CA SER A 15 6.06 11.95 -6.54
C SER A 15 7.08 11.01 -7.17
N SER A 16 8.25 11.56 -7.52
CA SER A 16 9.39 10.85 -8.11
C SER A 16 10.48 10.51 -7.09
N ALA A 17 10.21 10.63 -5.78
CA ALA A 17 11.21 10.46 -4.73
C ALA A 17 11.50 8.98 -4.44
N THR A 18 12.56 8.44 -5.04
CA THR A 18 12.88 7.01 -5.00
C THR A 18 13.79 6.60 -3.85
N GLY A 19 14.46 7.56 -3.20
CA GLY A 19 15.50 7.27 -2.19
C GLY A 19 14.97 6.88 -0.81
N THR A 20 13.80 7.38 -0.41
CA THR A 20 13.31 7.23 0.98
C THR A 20 12.33 6.07 1.17
N TRP A 21 11.61 5.66 0.12
CA TRP A 21 10.58 4.60 0.24
C TRP A 21 11.10 3.26 0.75
N PRO A 22 12.28 2.75 0.33
CA PRO A 22 12.81 1.50 0.89
C PRO A 22 13.09 1.59 2.39
N ALA A 23 13.54 2.75 2.87
CA ALA A 23 13.80 2.98 4.29
C ALA A 23 12.49 3.09 5.10
N LEU A 24 11.52 3.84 4.58
CA LEU A 24 10.19 3.96 5.19
C LEU A 24 9.48 2.60 5.26
N SER A 25 9.54 1.82 4.18
CA SER A 25 8.98 0.47 4.18
C SER A 25 9.71 -0.43 5.17
N ARG A 26 11.05 -0.39 5.23
CA ARG A 26 11.81 -1.20 6.20
C ARG A 26 11.37 -0.90 7.63
N ALA A 27 11.36 0.38 8.03
CA ALA A 27 10.98 0.78 9.38
C ALA A 27 9.55 0.33 9.75
N GLU A 28 8.60 0.47 8.82
CA GLU A 28 7.21 0.09 9.09
C GLU A 28 7.02 -1.44 9.10
N ARG A 29 7.78 -2.20 8.28
CA ARG A 29 7.80 -3.67 8.39
C ARG A 29 8.39 -4.12 9.72
N ASP A 30 9.48 -3.51 10.18
CA ASP A 30 10.08 -3.85 11.47
C ASP A 30 9.10 -3.56 12.64
N ARG A 31 8.33 -2.47 12.54
CA ARG A 31 7.23 -2.15 13.48
C ARG A 31 6.14 -3.23 13.50
N LEU A 32 5.73 -3.71 12.33
CA LEU A 32 4.74 -4.77 12.22
C LEU A 32 5.29 -6.11 12.74
N GLU A 33 6.51 -6.47 12.34
CA GLU A 33 7.20 -7.68 12.76
C GLU A 33 7.26 -7.79 14.28
N GLY A 34 7.61 -6.69 14.97
CA GLY A 34 7.69 -6.65 16.44
C GLY A 34 6.35 -6.86 17.15
N ARG A 35 5.21 -6.79 16.47
CA ARG A 35 3.86 -6.91 17.07
C ARG A 35 3.09 -8.13 16.58
N ILE A 36 3.24 -8.50 15.31
CA ILE A 36 2.47 -9.56 14.66
C ILE A 36 3.35 -10.60 13.96
N GLY A 37 4.69 -10.53 14.10
CA GLY A 37 5.67 -11.43 13.47
C GLY A 37 5.39 -12.92 13.73
N ASP A 38 4.91 -13.26 14.92
CA ASP A 38 4.52 -14.61 15.32
C ASP A 38 3.27 -15.16 14.61
N ARG A 39 2.50 -14.29 13.94
CA ARG A 39 1.24 -14.62 13.25
C ARG A 39 1.37 -14.57 11.73
N VAL A 40 2.50 -14.11 11.21
CA VAL A 40 2.73 -13.91 9.77
C VAL A 40 3.87 -14.80 9.28
N VAL A 41 3.79 -15.19 8.02
CA VAL A 41 4.80 -15.99 7.32
C VAL A 41 5.88 -15.09 6.73
N ALA A 42 5.49 -13.89 6.27
CA ALA A 42 6.39 -12.90 5.69
C ALA A 42 5.75 -11.51 5.73
N ILE A 43 6.56 -10.45 5.58
CA ILE A 43 6.08 -9.08 5.40
C ILE A 43 6.76 -8.44 4.17
N GLU A 44 5.96 -8.19 3.14
CA GLU A 44 6.42 -7.72 1.83
C GLU A 44 6.18 -6.22 1.63
N HIS A 45 7.14 -5.53 1.00
CA HIS A 45 6.89 -4.21 0.39
C HIS A 45 6.37 -4.42 -1.03
N PHE A 46 5.19 -3.91 -1.34
CA PHE A 46 4.58 -4.05 -2.65
C PHE A 46 4.10 -2.71 -3.21
N GLY A 47 3.38 -2.74 -4.34
CA GLY A 47 2.92 -1.52 -5.01
C GLY A 47 4.05 -0.76 -5.72
N SER A 48 3.72 0.41 -6.28
CA SER A 48 4.67 1.16 -7.13
C SER A 48 5.84 1.74 -6.33
N THR A 49 5.66 2.06 -5.03
CA THR A 49 6.73 2.57 -4.17
C THR A 49 7.80 1.52 -3.85
N SER A 50 7.51 0.23 -4.10
CA SER A 50 8.49 -0.86 -3.98
C SER A 50 9.42 -1.00 -5.21
N VAL A 51 9.19 -0.23 -6.27
CA VAL A 51 9.98 -0.25 -7.50
C VAL A 51 10.83 1.03 -7.60
N PRO A 52 12.15 0.96 -7.38
CA PRO A 52 13.03 2.11 -7.51
C PRO A 52 12.97 2.72 -8.91
N GLY A 53 12.91 4.05 -9.00
CA GLY A 53 12.84 4.78 -10.28
C GLY A 53 11.42 4.96 -10.84
N LEU A 54 10.39 4.39 -10.22
CA LEU A 54 9.00 4.49 -10.71
C LEU A 54 8.26 5.63 -10.01
N ALA A 55 7.64 6.52 -10.79
CA ALA A 55 6.77 7.55 -10.24
C ALA A 55 5.53 6.89 -9.60
N ALA A 56 5.22 7.26 -8.37
CA ALA A 56 4.14 6.64 -7.62
C ALA A 56 3.39 7.66 -6.79
N THR A 57 2.16 7.32 -6.44
CA THR A 57 1.51 7.92 -5.28
C THR A 57 2.36 7.62 -4.04
N PRO A 58 2.65 8.61 -3.16
CA PRO A 58 3.54 8.44 -2.01
C PRO A 58 2.84 7.69 -0.86
N ILE A 59 2.34 6.49 -1.12
CA ILE A 59 1.79 5.57 -0.12
C ILE A 59 2.72 4.36 -0.06
N ILE A 60 3.13 3.98 1.15
CA ILE A 60 3.91 2.77 1.37
C ILE A 60 2.94 1.60 1.57
N ASP A 61 2.90 0.70 0.59
CA ASP A 61 2.05 -0.48 0.60
C ASP A 61 2.80 -1.69 1.20
N ILE A 62 2.31 -2.24 2.31
CA ILE A 62 2.94 -3.36 3.04
C ILE A 62 1.97 -4.55 3.10
N CYS A 63 2.48 -5.74 2.84
CA CYS A 63 1.69 -6.96 2.84
C CYS A 63 2.24 -7.99 3.84
N PRO A 64 1.64 -8.09 5.04
CA PRO A 64 1.83 -9.25 5.89
C PRO A 64 1.12 -10.46 5.26
N VAL A 65 1.88 -11.53 5.02
CA VAL A 65 1.37 -12.80 4.51
C VAL A 65 1.03 -13.68 5.70
N VAL A 66 -0.20 -14.18 5.77
CA VAL A 66 -0.65 -15.03 6.88
C VAL A 66 -0.94 -16.45 6.40
N PRO A 67 -0.93 -17.47 7.27
CA PRO A 67 -1.29 -18.84 6.86
C PRO A 67 -2.72 -18.94 6.30
N ALA A 68 -3.65 -18.20 6.90
CA ALA A 68 -5.06 -18.12 6.50
C ALA A 68 -5.69 -16.80 6.97
N MET A 69 -6.87 -16.45 6.45
CA MET A 69 -7.55 -15.19 6.79
C MET A 69 -7.92 -15.05 8.27
N ASP A 70 -8.19 -16.15 8.96
CA ASP A 70 -8.46 -16.13 10.40
C ASP A 70 -7.27 -15.56 11.20
N ALA A 71 -6.03 -15.86 10.78
CA ALA A 71 -4.83 -15.29 11.40
C ALA A 71 -4.72 -13.78 11.14
N ALA A 72 -5.11 -13.30 9.95
CA ALA A 72 -5.20 -11.85 9.69
C ALA A 72 -6.28 -11.19 10.56
N CYS A 73 -7.45 -11.80 10.71
CA CYS A 73 -8.51 -11.32 11.58
C CYS A 73 -8.07 -11.25 13.05
N ALA A 74 -7.31 -12.26 13.52
CA ALA A 74 -6.73 -12.25 14.87
C ALA A 74 -5.70 -11.13 15.10
N CYS A 75 -5.11 -10.57 14.03
CA CYS A 75 -4.21 -9.43 14.12
C CYS A 75 -4.94 -8.08 14.29
N LYS A 76 -6.27 -8.02 14.09
CA LYS A 76 -7.04 -6.75 14.15
C LYS A 76 -6.77 -5.93 15.41
N PRO A 77 -6.86 -6.48 16.65
CA PRO A 77 -6.60 -5.69 17.86
C PRO A 77 -5.18 -5.12 17.88
N ALA A 78 -4.19 -5.95 17.54
CA ALA A 78 -2.80 -5.54 17.50
C ALA A 78 -2.54 -4.43 16.47
N MET A 79 -3.21 -4.46 15.31
CA MET A 79 -3.14 -3.41 14.30
C MET A 79 -3.76 -2.10 14.82
N LEU A 80 -4.89 -2.16 15.52
CA LEU A 80 -5.51 -0.97 16.11
C LEU A 80 -4.60 -0.34 17.19
N ASP A 81 -3.99 -1.15 18.05
CA ASP A 81 -3.03 -0.69 19.06
C ASP A 81 -1.81 0.00 18.45
N LEU A 82 -1.38 -0.45 17.27
CA LEU A 82 -0.29 0.17 16.51
C LEU A 82 -0.69 1.50 15.84
N GLY A 83 -1.95 1.93 15.98
CA GLY A 83 -2.48 3.17 15.40
C GLY A 83 -2.96 3.03 13.96
N TYR A 84 -3.16 1.80 13.47
CA TYR A 84 -3.82 1.60 12.18
C TYR A 84 -5.34 1.69 12.32
N ARG A 85 -6.00 2.19 11.28
CA ARG A 85 -7.45 2.14 11.13
C ARG A 85 -7.82 1.00 10.19
N PHE A 86 -8.81 0.21 10.57
CA PHE A 86 -9.43 -0.76 9.67
C PHE A 86 -10.13 -0.06 8.50
N SER A 87 -9.84 -0.49 7.27
CA SER A 87 -10.35 0.13 6.04
C SER A 87 -11.33 -0.78 5.29
N ALA A 88 -10.97 -2.05 5.09
CA ALA A 88 -11.82 -2.98 4.36
C ALA A 88 -11.46 -4.45 4.62
N GLU A 89 -12.44 -5.33 4.45
CA GLU A 89 -12.29 -6.78 4.51
C GLU A 89 -12.97 -7.41 3.30
N ARG A 90 -12.32 -8.42 2.73
CA ARG A 90 -12.81 -9.28 1.66
C ARG A 90 -12.43 -10.72 1.99
N GLU A 91 -12.98 -11.65 1.23
CA GLU A 91 -12.74 -13.08 1.39
C GLU A 91 -11.24 -13.45 1.35
N ASP A 92 -10.44 -12.74 0.55
CA ASP A 92 -9.03 -13.07 0.30
C ASP A 92 -8.03 -12.00 0.75
N TRP A 93 -8.50 -10.94 1.45
CA TRP A 93 -7.64 -9.91 2.03
C TRP A 93 -8.31 -9.01 3.08
N LEU A 94 -7.48 -8.43 3.94
CA LEU A 94 -7.86 -7.50 4.99
C LEU A 94 -6.97 -6.26 4.93
N ALA A 95 -7.54 -5.05 4.98
CA ALA A 95 -6.80 -3.80 4.81
C ALA A 95 -6.93 -2.81 5.97
N PHE A 96 -5.83 -2.12 6.21
CA PHE A 96 -5.67 -1.08 7.20
C PHE A 96 -4.89 0.11 6.64
N GLU A 97 -5.09 1.27 7.23
CA GLU A 97 -4.45 2.52 6.84
C GLU A 97 -3.90 3.25 8.07
N ARG A 98 -2.71 3.83 7.94
CA ARG A 98 -2.08 4.67 8.97
C ARG A 98 -1.42 5.88 8.32
N ARG A 99 -1.34 6.97 9.06
CA ARG A 99 -0.44 8.11 8.79
C ARG A 99 0.51 8.25 9.98
N ASP A 100 1.77 8.57 9.73
CA ASP A 100 2.72 8.93 10.78
C ASP A 100 2.74 10.45 11.03
N ASP A 101 3.58 10.90 11.96
CA ASP A 101 3.68 12.31 12.37
C ASP A 101 4.22 13.22 11.25
N ALA A 102 4.86 12.66 10.23
CA ALA A 102 5.30 13.37 9.03
C ALA A 102 4.25 13.36 7.91
N ASP A 103 3.01 12.94 8.23
CA ASP A 103 1.90 12.75 7.30
C ASP A 103 2.18 11.70 6.19
N GLN A 104 3.20 10.84 6.37
CA GLN A 104 3.46 9.75 5.45
C GLN A 104 2.38 8.68 5.62
N GLN A 105 1.75 8.30 4.51
CA GLN A 105 0.67 7.32 4.49
C GLN A 105 1.21 5.90 4.27
N TYR A 106 0.67 4.96 5.05
CA TYR A 106 0.91 3.53 4.97
C TYR A 106 -0.41 2.80 4.72
N SER A 107 -0.36 1.84 3.81
CA SER A 107 -1.47 0.95 3.44
C SER A 107 -1.01 -0.47 3.73
N VAL A 108 -1.64 -1.12 4.70
CA VAL A 108 -1.32 -2.49 5.08
C VAL A 108 -2.41 -3.41 4.57
N ARG A 109 -2.06 -4.40 3.75
CA ARG A 109 -3.00 -5.39 3.24
C ARG A 109 -2.52 -6.81 3.53
N PHE A 110 -3.24 -7.48 4.40
CA PHE A 110 -3.02 -8.89 4.67
C PHE A 110 -3.52 -9.75 3.51
N HIS A 111 -2.76 -10.78 3.17
CA HIS A 111 -3.14 -11.81 2.21
C HIS A 111 -2.78 -13.18 2.78
N PRO A 112 -3.59 -14.23 2.50
CA PRO A 112 -3.24 -15.58 2.87
C PRO A 112 -2.12 -16.13 1.98
N LEU A 113 -1.40 -17.12 2.50
CA LEU A 113 -0.45 -17.91 1.72
C LEU A 113 -1.16 -18.52 0.49
N GLY A 114 -0.50 -18.51 -0.67
CA GLY A 114 -1.11 -18.95 -1.93
C GLY A 114 -2.09 -17.95 -2.54
N SER A 115 -2.14 -16.71 -2.06
CA SER A 115 -2.92 -15.65 -2.70
C SER A 115 -2.39 -15.35 -4.11
N THR A 116 -3.13 -15.83 -5.11
CA THR A 116 -2.82 -15.57 -6.53
C THR A 116 -2.75 -14.08 -6.86
N ARG A 117 -3.50 -13.24 -6.12
CA ARG A 117 -3.46 -11.79 -6.27
C ARG A 117 -2.13 -11.23 -5.78
N LEU A 118 -1.68 -11.64 -4.60
CA LEU A 118 -0.38 -11.22 -4.07
C LEU A 118 0.75 -11.68 -4.99
N GLU A 119 0.76 -12.96 -5.38
CA GLU A 119 1.76 -13.54 -6.28
C GLU A 119 1.91 -12.73 -7.57
N ARG A 120 0.79 -12.40 -8.24
CA ARG A 120 0.81 -11.58 -9.45
C ARG A 120 1.44 -10.20 -9.23
N VAL A 121 1.15 -9.57 -8.09
CA VAL A 121 1.70 -8.24 -7.78
C VAL A 121 3.19 -8.32 -7.46
N LEU A 122 3.64 -9.35 -6.73
CA LEU A 122 5.06 -9.57 -6.43
C LEU A 122 5.85 -9.90 -7.70
N ILE A 123 5.36 -10.82 -8.54
CA ILE A 123 5.98 -11.14 -9.84
C ILE A 123 6.08 -9.87 -10.70
N PHE A 124 5.03 -9.06 -10.76
CA PHE A 124 5.06 -7.81 -11.51
C PHE A 124 6.06 -6.79 -10.93
N ARG A 125 6.12 -6.64 -9.60
CA ARG A 125 7.11 -5.80 -8.91
C ARG A 125 8.52 -6.23 -9.28
N ASP A 126 8.83 -7.52 -9.15
CA ASP A 126 10.17 -8.03 -9.34
C ASP A 126 10.58 -7.97 -10.82
N TYR A 127 9.65 -8.29 -11.74
CA TYR A 127 9.85 -8.02 -13.16
C TYR A 127 10.18 -6.55 -13.43
N LEU A 128 9.43 -5.60 -12.84
CA LEU A 128 9.74 -4.19 -13.01
C LEU A 128 11.09 -3.80 -12.41
N ARG A 129 11.55 -4.39 -11.31
CA ARG A 129 12.87 -4.09 -10.73
C ARG A 129 14.02 -4.48 -11.67
N ASP A 130 13.85 -5.55 -12.43
CA ASP A 130 14.90 -6.08 -13.31
C ASP A 130 14.80 -5.56 -14.76
N HIS A 131 13.69 -4.92 -15.14
CA HIS A 131 13.44 -4.49 -16.52
C HIS A 131 13.24 -2.97 -16.64
N PRO A 132 14.33 -2.18 -16.81
CA PRO A 132 14.24 -0.72 -16.96
C PRO A 132 13.31 -0.26 -18.09
N HIS A 133 13.27 -0.97 -19.21
CA HIS A 133 12.36 -0.67 -20.33
C HIS A 133 10.89 -0.85 -19.94
N ALA A 134 10.56 -1.88 -19.17
CA ALA A 134 9.20 -2.10 -18.66
C ALA A 134 8.80 -1.00 -17.67
N ARG A 135 9.71 -0.58 -16.78
CA ARG A 135 9.47 0.58 -15.88
C ARG A 135 9.21 1.85 -16.65
N LYS A 136 10.03 2.13 -17.68
CA LYS A 136 9.83 3.29 -18.55
C LYS A 136 8.47 3.23 -19.24
N HIS A 137 8.11 2.10 -19.83
CA HIS A 137 6.82 1.92 -20.48
C HIS A 137 5.64 2.16 -19.53
N LEU A 138 5.71 1.62 -18.31
CA LEU A 138 4.69 1.85 -17.28
C LEU A 138 4.59 3.33 -16.89
N ARG A 139 5.73 3.98 -16.66
CA ARG A 139 5.81 5.42 -16.34
C ARG A 139 5.15 6.26 -17.45
N ASP A 140 5.45 5.97 -18.70
CA ASP A 140 4.91 6.69 -19.86
C ASP A 140 3.38 6.50 -19.93
N ARG A 141 2.86 5.28 -19.71
CA ARG A 141 1.42 5.00 -19.61
C ARG A 141 0.74 5.72 -18.45
N GLN A 142 1.40 5.81 -17.31
CA GLN A 142 0.88 6.51 -16.13
C GLN A 142 0.80 8.02 -16.39
N ALA A 143 1.76 8.61 -17.09
CA ALA A 143 1.74 10.02 -17.48
C ALA A 143 0.53 10.33 -18.39
N LEU A 144 0.24 9.48 -19.38
CA LEU A 144 -0.95 9.61 -20.24
C LEU A 144 -2.27 9.57 -19.46
N ARG A 145 -2.34 8.78 -18.38
CA ARG A 145 -3.52 8.72 -17.51
C ARG A 145 -3.66 9.93 -16.59
N GLY A 146 -2.56 10.60 -16.25
CA GLY A 146 -2.55 11.81 -15.42
C GLY A 146 -3.12 13.05 -16.12
N GLY A 147 -3.32 13.01 -17.45
CA GLY A 147 -3.87 14.11 -18.24
C GLY A 147 -5.40 14.19 -18.33
N ARG A 148 -6.14 13.28 -17.69
CA ARG A 148 -7.61 13.37 -17.58
C ARG A 148 -8.01 13.67 -16.14
N SER A 149 -8.10 14.95 -15.80
CA SER A 149 -8.85 15.40 -14.63
C SER A 149 -10.34 15.09 -14.83
N PRO A 150 -11.06 14.49 -13.86
CA PRO A 150 -12.51 14.35 -13.95
C PRO A 150 -13.12 15.75 -14.05
N ARG A 151 -13.93 15.98 -15.11
CA ARG A 151 -14.68 17.22 -15.32
C ARG A 151 -15.45 17.55 -14.04
N GLY A 152 -15.31 18.80 -13.60
CA GLY A 152 -15.95 19.34 -12.40
C GLY A 152 -17.43 18.99 -12.33
N HIS A 153 -17.87 18.60 -11.15
CA HIS A 153 -19.29 18.43 -10.84
C HIS A 153 -20.00 19.78 -11.02
N ARG A 154 -20.88 19.84 -12.02
CA ARG A 154 -21.84 20.91 -12.23
C ARG A 154 -22.84 20.84 -11.07
N ARG A 155 -22.87 21.88 -10.23
CA ARG A 155 -23.96 22.10 -9.27
C ARG A 155 -25.26 22.26 -10.05
N VAL A 156 -26.28 21.51 -9.65
CA VAL A 156 -27.70 21.84 -9.81
C VAL A 156 -28.26 22.07 -8.42
#